data_AF-A0A3N5ABB7-F1
#
_entry.id   AF-A0A3N5ABB7-F1
#
_cell.length_a   1.000
_cell.length_b   1.000
_cell.length_c   1.000
_cell.angle_alpha   90.00
_cell.angle_beta   90.00
_cell.angle_gamma   90.00
#
_symmetry.space_group_name_H-M   'P 1'
#
loop_
_entity.id
_entity.type
_entity.pdbx_description
1 polymer ?
#
loop_
_entity_poly.entity_id
_entity_poly.type
_entity_poly.pdbx_seq_one_letter_code
_entity_poly.pdbx_strand_id
1 'polypeptide(L)'
;MSDTRPSWSDRLAAGWGRAESTVTKLFLAAVFALGLLAQFVKPIGDALEDKVYLGGALLTVVGYLLYAEVQRLNAAHTAQRENEDALDQVVRRLDDEVQRLNALLRPRAGETVTPRDLEREFEEALAAGGEVRLAAMGFTGETFAVPLRNVLQGLGRDPLRTVSLRLLVPDFTKAIEVPGQVDTGGKISDAPDFREQLRRQIAEYESSLTSQIARMRLRQTARLTVEFRVLHMSPSLKLYFINNDVVYEGIYDRIDLRPDYSSNSAPEACDGNLLDLLGYDSMLTRWSLDSGDHAREIIRRRRELFETLWNVAHELTPTPSLPGRPDAS
;
A
#
# COMPACT_ATOMS: atom_id res chain seq x y z
N MET A 1 -6.60 -52.81 -6.58
CA MET A 1 -7.60 -53.01 -5.50
C MET A 1 -6.96 -53.89 -4.44
N SER A 2 -6.46 -53.27 -3.37
CA SER A 2 -5.94 -53.95 -2.18
C SER A 2 -6.39 -53.12 -0.98
N ASP A 3 -7.27 -53.73 -0.20
CA ASP A 3 -8.10 -53.17 0.86
C ASP A 3 -7.26 -53.04 2.14
N THR A 4 -6.74 -51.84 2.45
CA THR A 4 -6.01 -51.59 3.71
C THR A 4 -7.01 -51.21 4.81
N ARG A 5 -7.63 -52.23 5.41
CA ARG A 5 -8.38 -52.04 6.66
C ARG A 5 -7.39 -51.99 7.83
N PRO A 6 -7.45 -50.96 8.70
CA PRO A 6 -6.54 -50.85 9.83
C PRO A 6 -6.76 -51.99 10.82
N SER A 7 -5.64 -52.52 11.32
CA SER A 7 -5.57 -53.65 12.26
C SER A 7 -6.33 -53.35 13.55
N TRP A 8 -6.96 -54.38 14.11
CA TRP A 8 -7.67 -54.32 15.39
C TRP A 8 -6.74 -53.87 16.55
N SER A 9 -5.44 -54.12 16.42
CA SER A 9 -4.40 -53.65 17.35
C SER A 9 -4.21 -52.13 17.36
N ASP A 10 -4.35 -51.46 16.21
CA ASP A 10 -4.17 -49.99 16.09
C ASP A 10 -5.37 -49.24 16.71
N ARG A 11 -6.55 -49.86 16.68
CA ARG A 11 -7.75 -49.34 17.35
C ARG A 11 -7.72 -49.52 18.86
N LEU A 12 -7.09 -50.58 19.35
CA LEU A 12 -6.88 -50.80 20.79
C LEU A 12 -5.79 -49.85 21.36
N ALA A 13 -4.71 -49.61 20.62
CA ALA A 13 -3.65 -48.67 21.02
C ALA A 13 -4.15 -47.21 21.10
N ALA A 14 -4.99 -46.77 20.16
CA ALA A 14 -5.61 -45.43 20.17
C ALA A 14 -6.67 -45.25 21.28
N GLY A 15 -7.23 -46.34 21.81
CA GLY A 15 -8.14 -46.34 22.96
C GLY A 15 -7.39 -46.27 24.29
N TRP A 16 -6.25 -46.95 24.41
CA TRP A 16 -5.46 -47.03 25.65
C TRP A 16 -4.83 -45.69 26.06
N GLY A 17 -4.34 -44.88 25.12
CA GLY A 17 -3.77 -43.56 25.43
C GLY A 17 -4.77 -42.53 25.97
N ARG A 18 -6.07 -42.66 25.64
CA ARG A 18 -7.14 -41.80 26.21
C ARG A 18 -7.71 -42.36 27.51
N ALA A 19 -7.72 -43.68 27.66
CA ALA A 19 -8.11 -44.33 28.90
C ALA A 19 -7.12 -44.02 30.03
N GLU A 20 -5.82 -43.98 29.74
CA GLU A 20 -4.79 -43.74 30.75
C GLU A 20 -4.96 -42.37 31.45
N SER A 21 -5.17 -41.28 30.69
CA SER A 21 -5.40 -39.94 31.28
C SER A 21 -6.71 -39.86 32.07
N THR A 22 -7.77 -40.52 31.59
CA THR A 22 -9.08 -40.52 32.25
C THR A 22 -9.04 -41.33 33.54
N VAL A 23 -8.44 -42.52 33.51
CA VAL A 23 -8.27 -43.40 34.68
C VAL A 23 -7.39 -42.74 35.72
N THR A 24 -6.31 -42.08 35.29
CA THR A 24 -5.39 -41.37 36.18
C THR A 24 -6.07 -40.17 36.84
N LYS A 25 -6.87 -39.41 36.09
CA LYS A 25 -7.69 -38.33 36.64
C LYS A 25 -8.76 -38.84 37.61
N LEU A 26 -9.39 -39.98 37.30
CA LEU A 26 -10.37 -40.62 38.19
C LEU A 26 -9.73 -41.13 39.48
N PHE A 27 -8.52 -41.67 39.39
CA PHE A 27 -7.74 -42.14 40.53
C PHE A 27 -7.29 -40.97 41.42
N LEU A 28 -6.77 -39.89 40.82
CA LEU A 28 -6.43 -38.65 41.54
C LEU A 28 -7.65 -38.01 42.20
N ALA A 29 -8.79 -37.97 41.51
CA ALA A 29 -10.04 -37.46 42.06
C ALA A 29 -10.55 -38.31 43.23
N ALA A 30 -10.43 -39.64 43.14
CA ALA A 30 -10.78 -40.56 44.22
C ALA A 30 -9.85 -40.38 45.43
N VAL A 31 -8.55 -40.24 45.20
CA VAL A 31 -7.55 -39.95 46.24
C VAL A 31 -7.82 -38.61 46.92
N PHE A 32 -8.14 -37.57 46.15
CA PHE A 32 -8.47 -36.24 46.65
C PHE A 32 -9.78 -36.25 47.47
N ALA A 33 -10.81 -36.91 46.97
CA ALA A 33 -12.09 -37.08 47.67
C ALA A 33 -11.91 -37.86 48.99
N LEU A 34 -11.05 -38.89 48.99
CA LEU A 34 -10.73 -39.66 50.19
C LEU A 34 -9.95 -38.82 51.21
N GLY A 35 -9.02 -37.97 50.77
CA GLY A 35 -8.29 -37.02 51.61
C GLY A 35 -9.20 -35.95 52.24
N LEU A 36 -10.18 -35.45 51.49
CA LEU A 36 -11.21 -34.55 52.01
C LEU A 36 -12.12 -35.25 53.02
N LEU A 37 -12.60 -36.46 52.73
CA LEU A 37 -13.42 -37.25 53.66
C LEU A 37 -12.70 -37.54 54.98
N ALA A 38 -11.38 -37.79 54.93
CA ALA A 38 -10.56 -38.01 56.12
C ALA A 38 -10.45 -36.76 57.02
N GLN A 39 -10.53 -35.54 56.48
CA GLN A 39 -10.54 -34.30 57.26
C GLN A 39 -11.88 -34.02 57.96
N PHE A 40 -12.99 -34.54 57.44
CA PHE A 40 -14.33 -34.21 57.95
C PHE A 40 -15.00 -35.33 58.75
N VAL A 41 -14.46 -36.56 58.75
CA VAL A 41 -15.05 -37.73 59.42
C VAL A 41 -14.04 -38.35 60.40
N LYS A 42 -14.17 -38.00 61.70
CA LYS A 42 -13.31 -38.47 62.81
C LYS A 42 -12.94 -39.97 62.81
N PRO A 43 -13.87 -40.94 62.59
CA PRO A 43 -13.50 -42.37 62.65
C PRO A 43 -12.61 -42.86 61.50
N ILE A 44 -12.41 -42.08 60.43
CA ILE A 44 -11.51 -42.42 59.32
C ILE A 44 -10.08 -41.90 59.60
N GLY A 45 -9.96 -40.77 60.30
CA GLY A 45 -8.67 -40.21 60.74
C GLY A 45 -7.92 -41.13 61.70
N ASP A 46 -8.62 -41.68 62.69
CA ASP A 46 -8.03 -42.58 63.71
C ASP A 46 -7.55 -43.92 63.11
N ALA A 47 -8.12 -44.38 61.98
CA ALA A 47 -7.68 -45.60 61.28
C ALA A 47 -6.47 -45.39 60.34
N LEU A 48 -6.16 -44.13 60.00
CA LEU A 48 -5.04 -43.73 59.15
C LEU A 48 -3.83 -43.23 59.96
N GLU A 49 -4.03 -42.86 61.24
CA GLU A 49 -3.00 -42.39 62.16
C GLU A 49 -1.87 -43.42 62.35
N ASP A 50 -2.19 -44.72 62.36
CA ASP A 50 -1.21 -45.82 62.43
C ASP A 50 -0.52 -46.15 61.08
N LYS A 51 -0.84 -45.45 59.98
CA LYS A 51 -0.33 -45.74 58.63
C LYS A 51 0.24 -44.51 57.91
N VAL A 52 1.06 -43.74 58.62
CA VAL A 52 1.85 -42.61 58.09
C VAL A 52 2.61 -42.96 56.80
N TYR A 53 3.04 -44.22 56.64
CA TYR A 53 3.71 -44.71 55.42
C TYR A 53 2.83 -44.72 54.16
N LEU A 54 1.51 -44.86 54.30
CA LEU A 54 0.59 -44.92 53.15
C LEU A 54 0.39 -43.52 52.52
N GLY A 55 0.37 -42.46 53.34
CA GLY A 55 0.25 -41.08 52.88
C GLY A 55 1.48 -40.59 52.11
N GLY A 56 2.68 -40.96 52.56
CA GLY A 56 3.93 -40.62 51.88
C GLY A 56 4.09 -41.30 50.52
N ALA A 57 3.70 -42.57 50.42
CA ALA A 57 3.72 -43.31 49.15
C ALA A 57 2.76 -42.71 48.12
N LEU A 58 1.54 -42.34 48.55
CA LEU A 58 0.53 -41.73 47.69
C LEU A 58 0.98 -40.34 47.19
N LEU A 59 1.55 -39.51 48.07
CA LEU A 59 2.08 -38.20 47.72
C LEU A 59 3.21 -38.30 46.68
N THR A 60 4.08 -39.30 46.84
CA THR A 60 5.20 -39.53 45.91
C THR A 60 4.72 -39.95 44.52
N VAL A 61 3.71 -40.83 44.45
CA VAL A 61 3.10 -41.25 43.17
C VAL A 61 2.41 -40.08 42.48
N VAL A 62 1.65 -39.28 43.22
CA VAL A 62 1.00 -38.07 42.70
C VAL A 62 2.04 -37.06 42.21
N GLY A 63 3.11 -36.84 42.98
CA GLY A 63 4.20 -35.94 42.61
C GLY A 63 4.92 -36.38 41.34
N TYR A 64 5.23 -37.68 41.20
CA TYR A 64 5.85 -38.24 40.01
C TYR A 64 4.96 -38.07 38.77
N LEU A 65 3.65 -38.28 38.93
CA LEU A 65 2.70 -38.22 37.84
C LEU A 65 2.47 -36.78 37.35
N LEU A 66 2.43 -35.81 38.27
CA LEU A 66 2.39 -34.39 37.92
C LEU A 66 3.70 -33.95 37.24
N TYR A 67 4.85 -34.41 37.72
CA TYR A 67 6.14 -34.11 37.10
C TYR A 67 6.21 -34.63 35.66
N ALA A 68 5.78 -35.88 35.43
CA ALA A 68 5.76 -36.47 34.10
C ALA A 68 4.84 -35.70 33.12
N GLU A 69 3.66 -35.28 33.58
CA GLU A 69 2.72 -34.52 32.74
C GLU A 69 3.23 -33.11 32.44
N VAL A 70 3.84 -32.43 33.42
CA VAL A 70 4.48 -31.12 33.20
C VAL A 70 5.64 -31.24 32.21
N GLN A 71 6.45 -32.30 32.32
CA GLN A 71 7.57 -32.53 31.41
C GLN A 71 7.10 -32.80 29.98
N ARG A 72 6.01 -33.56 29.81
CA ARG A 72 5.37 -33.79 28.51
C ARG A 72 4.79 -32.52 27.91
N LEU A 73 4.12 -31.69 28.73
CA LEU A 73 3.55 -30.42 28.28
C LEU A 73 4.65 -29.44 27.82
N ASN A 74 5.75 -29.37 28.56
CA ASN A 74 6.90 -28.54 28.21
C ASN A 74 7.56 -28.99 26.91
N ALA A 75 7.67 -30.31 26.67
CA ALA A 75 8.19 -30.86 25.43
C ALA A 75 7.29 -30.55 24.21
N ALA A 76 5.96 -30.62 24.38
CA ALA A 76 5.01 -30.26 23.33
C ALA A 76 5.06 -28.75 23.01
N HIS A 77 5.19 -27.91 24.03
CA HIS A 77 5.25 -26.46 23.87
C HIS A 77 6.56 -26.00 23.22
N THR A 78 7.69 -26.68 23.49
CA THR A 78 8.96 -26.43 22.80
C THR A 78 8.89 -26.84 21.34
N ALA A 79 8.35 -28.03 21.04
CA ALA A 79 8.15 -28.47 19.66
C ALA A 79 7.22 -27.53 18.87
N GLN A 80 6.18 -26.99 19.50
CA GLN A 80 5.29 -26.02 18.85
C GLN A 80 6.01 -24.71 18.52
N ARG A 81 6.81 -24.17 19.46
CA ARG A 81 7.63 -22.97 19.22
C ARG A 81 8.65 -23.17 18.10
N GLU A 82 9.34 -24.31 18.08
CA GLU A 82 10.28 -24.65 17.01
C GLU A 82 9.58 -24.70 15.65
N ASN A 83 8.33 -25.18 15.60
CA ASN A 83 7.54 -25.24 14.38
C ASN A 83 7.06 -23.85 13.93
N GLU A 84 6.70 -22.96 14.86
CA GLU A 84 6.39 -21.55 14.59
C GLU A 84 7.62 -20.81 14.06
N ASP A 85 8.78 -20.99 14.69
CA ASP A 85 10.06 -20.42 14.23
C ASP A 85 10.44 -20.93 12.83
N ALA A 86 10.24 -22.23 12.56
CA ALA A 86 10.49 -22.82 11.26
C ALA A 86 9.53 -22.26 10.19
N LEU A 87 8.26 -22.06 10.53
CA LEU A 87 7.28 -21.44 9.63
C LEU A 87 7.65 -19.99 9.32
N ASP A 88 8.04 -19.22 10.32
CA ASP A 88 8.51 -17.83 10.16
C ASP A 88 9.74 -17.75 9.26
N GLN A 89 10.67 -18.70 9.39
CA GLN A 89 11.83 -18.79 8.49
C GLN A 89 11.41 -19.11 7.04
N VAL A 90 10.46 -20.02 6.85
CA VAL A 90 9.94 -20.35 5.52
C VAL A 90 9.21 -19.16 4.90
N VAL A 91 8.39 -18.44 5.66
CA VAL A 91 7.69 -17.23 5.21
C VAL A 91 8.69 -16.16 4.80
N ARG A 92 9.72 -15.89 5.61
CA ARG A 92 10.78 -14.94 5.25
C ARG A 92 11.50 -15.33 3.97
N ARG A 93 11.81 -16.62 3.80
CA ARG A 93 12.47 -17.14 2.59
C ARG A 93 11.58 -17.00 1.35
N LEU A 94 10.28 -17.22 1.50
CA LEU A 94 9.30 -17.02 0.43
C LEU A 94 9.21 -15.53 0.06
N ASP A 95 9.18 -14.65 1.05
CA ASP A 95 9.19 -13.20 0.83
C ASP A 95 10.45 -12.76 0.08
N ASP A 96 11.63 -13.24 0.50
CA ASP A 96 12.91 -12.97 -0.17
C ASP A 96 12.91 -13.44 -1.64
N GLU A 97 12.40 -14.64 -1.93
CA GLU A 97 12.36 -15.18 -3.30
C GLU A 97 11.31 -14.46 -4.16
N VAL A 98 10.17 -14.09 -3.59
CA VAL A 98 9.17 -13.25 -4.27
C VAL A 98 9.74 -11.87 -4.59
N GLN A 99 10.43 -11.24 -3.64
CA GLN A 99 11.12 -9.97 -3.86
C GLN A 99 12.19 -10.10 -4.96
N ARG A 100 12.96 -11.19 -4.97
CA ARG A 100 13.96 -11.47 -5.99
C ARG A 100 13.36 -11.66 -7.38
N LEU A 101 12.28 -12.43 -7.50
CA LEU A 101 11.57 -12.62 -8.76
C LEU A 101 10.94 -11.32 -9.25
N ASN A 102 10.36 -10.53 -8.34
CA ASN A 102 9.86 -9.19 -8.65
C ASN A 102 10.99 -8.27 -9.15
N ALA A 103 12.19 -8.35 -8.57
CA ALA A 103 13.35 -7.59 -9.06
C ALA A 103 13.78 -8.00 -10.48
N LEU A 104 13.52 -9.23 -10.90
CA LEU A 104 13.78 -9.69 -12.28
C LEU A 104 12.70 -9.24 -13.28
N LEU A 105 11.47 -9.02 -12.81
CA LEU A 105 10.34 -8.62 -13.63
C LEU A 105 10.14 -7.10 -13.69
N ARG A 106 10.66 -6.36 -12.71
CA ARG A 106 10.60 -4.90 -12.69
C ARG A 106 11.52 -4.31 -13.77
N PRO A 107 11.09 -3.24 -14.46
CA PRO A 107 11.95 -2.54 -15.39
C PRO A 107 13.24 -2.11 -14.70
N ARG A 108 14.38 -2.36 -15.37
CA ARG A 108 15.70 -2.01 -14.84
C ARG A 108 15.81 -0.50 -14.69
N ALA A 109 16.60 -0.02 -13.74
CA ALA A 109 16.85 1.42 -13.66
C ALA A 109 17.48 1.94 -14.94
N GLY A 110 17.00 3.09 -15.41
CA GLY A 110 17.39 3.67 -16.69
C GLY A 110 16.67 3.03 -17.90
N GLU A 111 15.78 2.07 -17.68
CA GLU A 111 14.96 1.50 -18.74
C GLU A 111 13.84 2.45 -19.12
N THR A 112 13.57 2.48 -20.42
CA THR A 112 12.48 3.24 -20.99
C THR A 112 11.16 2.48 -20.79
N VAL A 113 10.21 3.10 -20.11
CA VAL A 113 8.95 2.52 -19.68
C VAL A 113 7.76 3.33 -20.18
N THR A 114 6.59 2.71 -20.14
CA THR A 114 5.34 3.33 -20.59
C THR A 114 4.61 4.02 -19.43
N PRO A 115 3.68 4.95 -19.71
CA PRO A 115 2.79 5.50 -18.70
C PRO A 115 2.00 4.43 -17.94
N ARG A 116 1.69 3.29 -18.56
CA ARG A 116 1.00 2.16 -17.89
C ARG A 116 1.85 1.50 -16.81
N ASP A 117 3.17 1.52 -16.95
CA ASP A 117 4.07 1.00 -15.92
C ASP A 117 4.05 1.89 -14.68
N LEU A 118 3.98 3.22 -14.88
CA LEU A 118 3.78 4.19 -13.81
C LEU A 118 2.43 3.98 -13.10
N GLU A 119 1.35 3.82 -13.86
CA GLU A 119 0.01 3.57 -13.30
C GLU A 119 -0.01 2.31 -12.43
N ARG A 120 0.58 1.20 -12.92
CA ARG A 120 0.71 -0.04 -12.16
C ARG A 120 1.49 0.17 -10.86
N GLU A 121 2.57 0.95 -10.89
CA GLU A 121 3.36 1.19 -9.69
C GLU A 121 2.65 2.10 -8.68
N PHE A 122 1.81 3.04 -9.13
CA PHE A 122 0.89 3.75 -8.24
C PHE A 122 -0.11 2.81 -7.56
N GLU A 123 -0.69 1.86 -8.32
CA GLU A 123 -1.58 0.84 -7.78
C GLU A 123 -0.89 -0.02 -6.71
N GLU A 124 0.30 -0.53 -7.02
CA GLU A 124 1.11 -1.33 -6.08
C GLU A 124 1.41 -0.55 -4.79
N ALA A 125 1.87 0.70 -4.91
CA ALA A 125 2.22 1.52 -3.75
C ALA A 125 1.00 1.82 -2.86
N LEU A 126 -0.15 2.14 -3.46
CA LEU A 126 -1.38 2.42 -2.71
C LEU A 126 -2.00 1.15 -2.10
N ALA A 127 -1.92 0.02 -2.79
CA ALA A 127 -2.41 -1.27 -2.32
C ALA A 127 -1.60 -1.79 -1.12
N ALA A 128 -0.28 -1.59 -1.12
CA ALA A 128 0.62 -1.99 -0.04
C ALA A 128 0.22 -1.38 1.33
N GLY A 129 -0.44 -0.22 1.33
CA GLY A 129 -0.91 0.44 2.56
C GLY A 129 0.18 1.19 3.31
N GLY A 130 -0.10 1.55 4.57
CA GLY A 130 0.80 2.37 5.37
C GLY A 130 0.87 3.83 4.91
N GLU A 131 2.07 4.42 4.98
CA GLU A 131 2.31 5.81 4.53
C GLU A 131 2.79 5.83 3.08
N VAL A 132 1.99 6.42 2.20
CA VAL A 132 2.28 6.57 0.77
C VAL A 132 2.41 8.06 0.43
N ARG A 133 3.53 8.44 -0.16
CA ARG A 133 3.80 9.82 -0.60
C ARG A 133 4.00 9.81 -2.10
N LEU A 134 3.12 10.48 -2.84
CA LEU A 134 3.22 10.61 -4.28
C LEU A 134 3.39 12.08 -4.64
N ALA A 135 4.39 12.39 -5.45
CA ALA A 135 4.57 13.74 -5.94
C ALA A 135 4.75 13.73 -7.46
N ALA A 136 4.31 14.79 -8.14
CA ALA A 136 4.59 14.94 -9.55
C ALA A 136 4.81 16.38 -9.97
N MET A 137 5.63 16.53 -11.00
CA MET A 137 5.79 17.75 -11.78
C MET A 137 5.44 17.43 -13.22
N GLY A 138 4.53 18.18 -13.82
CA GLY A 138 4.08 17.93 -15.19
C GLY A 138 3.34 19.11 -15.79
N PHE A 139 2.78 18.93 -16.99
CA PHE A 139 2.13 19.98 -17.76
C PHE A 139 0.77 20.35 -17.17
N THR A 140 -0.21 19.45 -17.21
CA THR A 140 -1.55 19.69 -16.61
C THR A 140 -1.80 18.86 -15.36
N GLY A 141 -0.92 17.89 -15.07
CA GLY A 141 -1.13 16.89 -14.02
C GLY A 141 -2.02 15.72 -14.43
N GLU A 142 -2.51 15.66 -15.67
CA GLU A 142 -3.43 14.63 -16.17
C GLU A 142 -2.95 13.19 -15.90
N THR A 143 -1.73 12.86 -16.33
CA THR A 143 -1.11 11.53 -16.18
C THR A 143 -0.92 11.11 -14.72
N PHE A 144 -1.05 12.03 -13.77
CA PHE A 144 -1.03 11.73 -12.34
C PHE A 144 -2.44 11.69 -11.75
N ALA A 145 -3.24 12.72 -12.00
CA ALA A 145 -4.53 12.89 -11.36
C ALA A 145 -5.58 11.89 -11.84
N VAL A 146 -5.62 11.58 -13.14
CA VAL A 146 -6.63 10.67 -13.71
C VAL A 146 -6.46 9.24 -13.19
N PRO A 147 -5.26 8.63 -13.27
CA PRO A 147 -5.08 7.27 -12.76
C PRO A 147 -5.28 7.20 -11.25
N LEU A 148 -4.67 8.11 -10.48
CA LEU A 148 -4.78 8.07 -9.02
C LEU A 148 -6.21 8.22 -8.53
N ARG A 149 -7.02 9.08 -9.16
CA ARG A 149 -8.44 9.16 -8.82
C ARG A 149 -9.12 7.79 -8.93
N ASN A 150 -8.86 7.05 -10.01
CA ASN A 150 -9.45 5.73 -10.24
C ASN A 150 -8.97 4.72 -9.19
N VAL A 151 -7.66 4.69 -8.90
CA VAL A 151 -7.08 3.79 -7.90
C VAL A 151 -7.64 4.10 -6.50
N LEU A 152 -7.66 5.37 -6.09
CA LEU A 152 -8.16 5.81 -4.79
C LEU A 152 -9.64 5.41 -4.57
N GLN A 153 -10.46 5.43 -5.63
CA GLN A 153 -11.86 5.00 -5.57
C GLN A 153 -12.00 3.48 -5.32
N GLY A 154 -11.05 2.68 -5.83
CA GLY A 154 -11.02 1.23 -5.69
C GLY A 154 -10.43 0.72 -4.37
N LEU A 155 -9.77 1.56 -3.58
CA LEU A 155 -9.09 1.12 -2.36
C LEU A 155 -10.06 0.54 -1.30
N GLY A 156 -9.63 -0.56 -0.69
CA GLY A 156 -10.29 -1.21 0.44
C GLY A 156 -10.14 -0.43 1.75
N ARG A 157 -10.99 -0.75 2.74
CA ARG A 157 -11.00 -0.11 4.05
C ARG A 157 -9.66 -0.32 4.77
N ASP A 158 -9.00 0.78 5.12
CA ASP A 158 -7.79 0.80 5.94
C ASP A 158 -7.70 2.17 6.64
N PRO A 159 -8.08 2.26 7.93
CA PRO A 159 -8.07 3.53 8.64
C PRO A 159 -6.66 4.01 9.00
N LEU A 160 -5.64 3.15 8.91
CA LEU A 160 -4.24 3.50 9.22
C LEU A 160 -3.47 4.01 7.99
N ARG A 161 -3.96 3.71 6.78
CA ARG A 161 -3.36 4.21 5.53
C ARG A 161 -3.36 5.73 5.48
N THR A 162 -2.21 6.31 5.19
CA THR A 162 -2.04 7.75 4.91
C THR A 162 -1.52 7.92 3.49
N VAL A 163 -2.14 8.82 2.72
CA VAL A 163 -1.76 9.13 1.34
C VAL A 163 -1.56 10.62 1.22
N SER A 164 -0.37 11.04 0.78
CA SER A 164 -0.05 12.45 0.51
C SER A 164 0.25 12.64 -0.96
N LEU A 165 -0.49 13.53 -1.61
CA LEU A 165 -0.34 13.90 -3.02
C LEU A 165 0.17 15.33 -3.15
N ARG A 166 1.23 15.55 -3.92
CA ARG A 166 1.77 16.88 -4.24
C ARG A 166 1.94 17.06 -5.73
N LEU A 167 1.33 18.09 -6.30
CA LEU A 167 1.37 18.37 -7.74
C LEU A 167 1.89 19.76 -8.05
N LEU A 168 2.99 19.82 -8.83
CA LEU A 168 3.57 21.03 -9.35
C LEU A 168 3.27 21.14 -10.85
N VAL A 169 2.58 22.20 -11.25
CA VAL A 169 2.22 22.48 -12.64
C VAL A 169 2.58 23.92 -13.03
N PRO A 170 2.63 24.28 -14.32
CA PRO A 170 2.87 25.64 -14.73
C PRO A 170 1.79 26.63 -14.26
N ASP A 171 2.22 27.84 -13.92
CA ASP A 171 1.35 28.99 -13.68
C ASP A 171 0.91 29.61 -15.00
N PHE A 172 -0.26 29.19 -15.44
CA PHE A 172 -0.95 29.73 -16.62
C PHE A 172 -1.74 31.02 -16.34
N THR A 173 -1.61 31.68 -15.18
CA THR A 173 -2.18 33.04 -15.02
C THR A 173 -1.43 34.09 -15.85
N LYS A 174 -0.16 33.82 -16.17
CA LYS A 174 0.74 34.72 -16.87
C LYS A 174 0.94 34.25 -18.31
N ALA A 175 1.18 35.21 -19.21
CA ALA A 175 1.49 34.93 -20.60
C ALA A 175 2.70 34.00 -20.73
N ILE A 176 2.63 33.03 -21.65
CA ILE A 176 3.70 32.05 -21.90
C ILE A 176 3.78 31.72 -23.38
N GLU A 177 4.98 31.49 -23.91
CA GLU A 177 5.14 31.13 -25.32
C GLU A 177 4.83 29.65 -25.57
N VAL A 178 5.23 28.76 -24.66
CA VAL A 178 5.04 27.32 -24.82
C VAL A 178 4.36 26.74 -23.58
N PRO A 179 3.17 26.13 -23.72
CA PRO A 179 2.34 26.07 -24.93
C PRO A 179 1.81 27.43 -25.39
N GLY A 180 1.46 27.57 -26.67
CA GLY A 180 1.06 28.87 -27.25
C GLY A 180 0.49 28.78 -28.66
N GLN A 181 0.58 29.87 -29.42
CA GLN A 181 0.13 29.95 -30.81
C GLN A 181 1.32 30.20 -31.74
N VAL A 182 1.32 29.56 -32.90
CA VAL A 182 2.29 29.72 -33.99
C VAL A 182 1.65 30.61 -35.06
N ASP A 183 2.34 31.68 -35.42
CA ASP A 183 1.92 32.54 -36.53
C ASP A 183 2.33 31.96 -37.90
N THR A 184 1.90 32.61 -38.98
CA THR A 184 2.24 32.21 -40.36
C THR A 184 3.75 32.29 -40.67
N GLY A 185 4.54 32.96 -39.83
CA GLY A 185 5.99 33.05 -39.90
C GLY A 185 6.71 32.01 -39.04
N GLY A 186 5.99 31.12 -38.35
CA GLY A 186 6.55 30.11 -37.45
C GLY A 186 6.99 30.65 -36.09
N LYS A 187 6.64 31.89 -35.74
CA LYS A 187 6.95 32.48 -34.44
C LYS A 187 5.88 32.07 -33.44
N ILE A 188 6.35 31.70 -32.24
CA ILE A 188 5.47 31.29 -31.13
C ILE A 188 5.15 32.52 -30.26
N SER A 189 3.90 32.64 -29.83
CA SER A 189 3.41 33.67 -28.89
C SER A 189 2.38 33.10 -27.91
N ASP A 190 2.01 33.88 -26.89
CA ASP A 190 0.94 33.50 -25.94
C ASP A 190 -0.38 33.22 -26.68
N ALA A 191 -1.11 32.23 -26.18
CA ALA A 191 -2.45 31.88 -26.62
C ALA A 191 -3.42 32.00 -25.42
N PRO A 192 -4.01 33.19 -25.18
CA PRO A 192 -4.79 33.45 -23.97
C PRO A 192 -5.96 32.49 -23.75
N ASP A 193 -6.70 32.15 -24.81
CA ASP A 193 -7.86 31.25 -24.72
C ASP A 193 -7.45 29.81 -24.42
N PHE A 194 -6.35 29.34 -25.02
CA PHE A 194 -5.81 28.02 -24.71
C PHE A 194 -5.25 27.97 -23.29
N ARG A 195 -4.56 29.03 -22.86
CA ARG A 195 -4.04 29.14 -21.51
C ARG A 195 -5.17 29.11 -20.47
N GLU A 196 -6.31 29.73 -20.76
CA GLU A 196 -7.50 29.64 -19.89
C GLU A 196 -8.15 28.25 -19.93
N GLN A 197 -8.13 27.54 -21.06
CA GLN A 197 -8.52 26.13 -21.12
C GLN A 197 -7.62 25.25 -20.22
N LEU A 198 -6.29 25.42 -20.29
CA LEU A 198 -5.35 24.68 -19.46
C LEU A 198 -5.54 24.96 -17.96
N ARG A 199 -5.82 26.23 -17.60
CA ARG A 199 -6.18 26.60 -16.22
C ARG A 199 -7.42 25.87 -15.73
N ARG A 200 -8.49 25.81 -16.55
CA ARG A 200 -9.71 25.08 -16.21
C ARG A 200 -9.43 23.59 -16.03
N GLN A 201 -8.66 22.98 -16.94
CA GLN A 201 -8.30 21.57 -16.87
C GLN A 201 -7.52 21.24 -15.59
N ILE A 202 -6.52 22.06 -15.21
CA ILE A 202 -5.77 21.89 -13.96
C ILE A 202 -6.69 21.99 -12.74
N ALA A 203 -7.58 22.99 -12.71
CA ALA A 203 -8.53 23.16 -11.61
C ALA A 203 -9.53 22.00 -11.51
N GLU A 204 -9.94 21.41 -12.64
CA GLU A 204 -10.77 20.21 -12.67
C GLU A 204 -10.05 19.00 -12.05
N TYR A 205 -8.76 18.79 -12.38
CA TYR A 205 -7.98 17.70 -11.78
C TYR A 205 -7.75 17.88 -10.28
N GLU A 206 -7.43 19.11 -9.84
CA GLU A 206 -7.32 19.44 -8.42
C GLU A 206 -8.63 19.15 -7.69
N SER A 207 -9.76 19.66 -8.21
CA SER A 207 -11.09 19.44 -7.64
C SER A 207 -11.44 17.95 -7.58
N SER A 208 -11.10 17.20 -8.64
CA SER A 208 -11.34 15.76 -8.72
C SER A 208 -10.63 14.97 -7.62
N LEU A 209 -9.33 15.25 -7.40
CA LEU A 209 -8.56 14.61 -6.33
C LEU A 209 -8.98 15.09 -4.94
N THR A 210 -9.20 16.39 -4.76
CA THR A 210 -9.63 16.97 -3.48
C THR A 210 -10.99 16.42 -3.04
N SER A 211 -11.90 16.16 -3.99
CA SER A 211 -13.19 15.52 -3.71
C SER A 211 -13.06 14.11 -3.12
N GLN A 212 -11.91 13.43 -3.32
CA GLN A 212 -11.65 12.12 -2.73
C GLN A 212 -11.38 12.21 -1.22
N ILE A 213 -10.91 13.34 -0.70
CA ILE A 213 -10.59 13.50 0.74
C ILE A 213 -11.82 13.18 1.61
N ALA A 214 -12.96 13.81 1.30
CA ALA A 214 -14.19 13.58 2.04
C ALA A 214 -14.72 12.15 1.84
N ARG A 215 -14.66 11.62 0.60
CA ARG A 215 -15.14 10.27 0.27
C ARG A 215 -14.34 9.18 0.99
N MET A 216 -13.02 9.28 0.99
CA MET A 216 -12.13 8.31 1.65
C MET A 216 -12.29 8.36 3.16
N ARG A 217 -12.48 9.56 3.74
CA ARG A 217 -12.79 9.71 5.17
C ARG A 217 -14.09 9.00 5.55
N LEU A 218 -15.16 9.16 4.76
CA LEU A 218 -16.44 8.50 5.00
C LEU A 218 -16.36 6.98 4.88
N ARG A 219 -15.60 6.47 3.91
CA ARG A 219 -15.39 5.03 3.70
C ARG A 219 -14.33 4.40 4.61
N GLN A 220 -13.61 5.23 5.38
CA GLN A 220 -12.46 4.82 6.21
C GLN A 220 -11.39 4.05 5.41
N THR A 221 -11.14 4.52 4.18
CA THR A 221 -10.23 3.89 3.21
C THR A 221 -8.77 4.33 3.38
N ALA A 222 -8.57 5.61 3.68
CA ALA A 222 -7.28 6.22 4.02
C ALA A 222 -7.50 7.65 4.54
N ARG A 223 -6.48 8.23 5.18
CA ARG A 223 -6.33 9.68 5.34
C ARG A 223 -5.60 10.25 4.12
N LEU A 224 -6.28 11.06 3.31
CA LEU A 224 -5.73 11.68 2.10
C LEU A 224 -5.40 13.16 2.32
N THR A 225 -4.24 13.61 1.84
CA THR A 225 -3.91 15.04 1.63
C THR A 225 -3.58 15.28 0.16
N VAL A 226 -4.03 16.41 -0.38
CA VAL A 226 -3.80 16.82 -1.76
C VAL A 226 -3.34 18.26 -1.76
N GLU A 227 -2.22 18.54 -2.40
CA GLU A 227 -1.65 19.88 -2.53
C GLU A 227 -1.30 20.14 -4.00
N PHE A 228 -1.83 21.23 -4.56
CA PHE A 228 -1.44 21.74 -5.88
C PHE A 228 -0.69 23.05 -5.71
N ARG A 229 0.46 23.14 -6.38
CA ARG A 229 1.22 24.37 -6.51
C ARG A 229 1.51 24.67 -7.96
N VAL A 230 1.66 25.96 -8.24
CA VAL A 230 1.97 26.46 -9.56
C VAL A 230 3.25 27.30 -9.55
N LEU A 231 4.02 27.16 -10.62
CA LEU A 231 5.23 27.93 -10.86
C LEU A 231 5.24 28.43 -12.30
N HIS A 232 5.60 29.69 -12.53
CA HIS A 232 5.69 30.22 -13.88
C HIS A 232 6.89 29.63 -14.62
N MET A 233 6.64 28.65 -15.47
CA MET A 233 7.65 27.90 -16.24
C MET A 233 7.02 27.26 -17.47
N SER A 234 7.81 27.08 -18.53
CA SER A 234 7.40 26.19 -19.63
C SER A 234 7.59 24.72 -19.23
N PRO A 235 6.60 23.85 -19.47
CA PRO A 235 6.68 22.47 -19.08
C PRO A 235 7.64 21.71 -20.02
N SER A 236 8.83 21.43 -19.53
CA SER A 236 9.90 20.72 -20.27
C SER A 236 10.18 19.32 -19.74
N LEU A 237 9.89 19.08 -18.46
CA LEU A 237 10.19 17.84 -17.75
C LEU A 237 8.95 17.29 -17.06
N LYS A 238 8.86 15.96 -17.05
CA LYS A 238 7.92 15.17 -16.25
C LYS A 238 8.71 14.51 -15.15
N LEU A 239 8.24 14.65 -13.91
CA LEU A 239 8.76 13.91 -12.78
C LEU A 239 7.59 13.29 -12.03
N TYR A 240 7.71 12.02 -11.68
CA TYR A 240 6.78 11.34 -10.79
C TYR A 240 7.59 10.62 -9.71
N PHE A 241 7.23 10.86 -8.47
CA PHE A 241 7.88 10.30 -7.29
C PHE A 241 6.90 9.36 -6.61
N ILE A 242 7.37 8.14 -6.32
CA ILE A 242 6.65 7.17 -5.50
C ILE A 242 7.50 6.96 -4.25
N ASN A 243 6.98 7.45 -3.13
CA ASN A 243 7.68 7.58 -1.86
C ASN A 243 9.02 8.31 -2.03
N ASN A 244 10.09 7.79 -1.45
CA ASN A 244 11.46 8.26 -1.65
C ASN A 244 12.29 7.26 -2.47
N ASP A 245 11.63 6.26 -3.05
CA ASP A 245 12.29 5.05 -3.50
C ASP A 245 12.33 4.97 -5.02
N VAL A 246 11.35 5.54 -5.71
CA VAL A 246 11.20 5.43 -7.16
C VAL A 246 10.91 6.78 -7.79
N VAL A 247 11.59 7.05 -8.91
CA VAL A 247 11.39 8.23 -9.75
C VAL A 247 11.16 7.81 -11.18
N TYR A 248 10.13 8.36 -11.80
CA TYR A 248 9.96 8.36 -13.24
C TYR A 248 10.25 9.74 -13.78
N GLU A 249 11.10 9.83 -14.81
CA GLU A 249 11.35 11.09 -15.51
C GLU A 249 11.08 10.98 -17.00
N GLY A 250 10.64 12.07 -17.62
CA GLY A 250 10.46 12.14 -19.06
C GLY A 250 10.54 13.58 -19.53
N ILE A 251 10.70 13.79 -20.83
CA ILE A 251 10.70 15.12 -21.43
C ILE A 251 9.45 15.30 -22.30
N TYR A 252 9.02 16.54 -22.48
CA TYR A 252 8.04 16.88 -23.50
C TYR A 252 8.79 17.11 -24.83
N ASP A 253 9.04 16.02 -25.55
CA ASP A 253 9.76 16.00 -26.83
C ASP A 253 8.84 16.09 -28.06
N ARG A 254 7.52 15.98 -27.85
CA ARG A 254 6.51 16.06 -28.89
C ARG A 254 5.70 17.33 -28.77
N ILE A 255 5.68 18.05 -29.87
CA ILE A 255 4.93 19.26 -30.07
C ILE A 255 3.92 18.97 -31.17
N ASP A 256 2.65 19.24 -30.92
CA ASP A 256 1.58 19.06 -31.89
C ASP A 256 0.95 20.39 -32.24
N LEU A 257 0.60 20.55 -33.52
CA LEU A 257 -0.08 21.72 -34.05
C LEU A 257 -1.56 21.38 -34.14
N ARG A 258 -2.33 21.88 -33.18
CA ARG A 258 -3.76 21.61 -33.08
C ARG A 258 -4.57 22.73 -33.72
N PRO A 259 -5.72 22.40 -34.34
CA PRO A 259 -6.70 23.40 -34.71
C PRO A 259 -7.14 24.17 -33.47
N ASP A 260 -7.25 25.49 -33.58
CA ASP A 260 -7.81 26.29 -32.50
C ASP A 260 -9.33 26.12 -32.46
N TYR A 261 -9.81 25.26 -31.56
CA TYR A 261 -11.24 25.00 -31.36
C TYR A 261 -11.97 26.11 -30.57
N SER A 262 -11.26 27.14 -30.09
CA SER A 262 -11.86 28.26 -29.37
C SER A 262 -12.51 29.29 -30.31
N SER A 263 -12.15 29.30 -31.59
CA SER A 263 -12.77 30.19 -32.55
C SER A 263 -14.15 29.64 -32.96
N ASN A 264 -15.21 30.39 -32.61
CA ASN A 264 -16.58 30.18 -33.10
C ASN A 264 -16.73 30.53 -34.60
N SER A 265 -15.63 30.47 -35.34
CA SER A 265 -15.49 30.90 -36.73
C SER A 265 -15.54 29.66 -37.63
N ALA A 266 -16.17 29.82 -38.79
CA ALA A 266 -16.52 28.73 -39.71
C ALA A 266 -15.38 27.72 -39.99
N PRO A 267 -15.70 26.44 -40.25
CA PRO A 267 -14.75 25.33 -40.41
C PRO A 267 -13.89 25.36 -41.70
N GLU A 268 -13.78 26.50 -42.37
CA GLU A 268 -12.97 26.67 -43.57
C GLU A 268 -11.70 27.46 -43.21
N ALA A 269 -10.57 26.74 -43.14
CA ALA A 269 -9.21 27.22 -42.82
C ALA A 269 -8.83 27.35 -41.32
N CYS A 270 -9.17 26.36 -40.49
CA CYS A 270 -8.46 26.15 -39.22
C CYS A 270 -7.06 25.57 -39.51
N ASP A 271 -6.12 26.42 -39.94
CA ASP A 271 -4.71 26.05 -39.97
C ASP A 271 -4.26 25.80 -38.52
N GLY A 272 -3.58 24.68 -38.28
CA GLY A 272 -3.21 24.23 -36.94
C GLY A 272 -2.19 25.17 -36.31
N ASN A 273 -2.66 26.24 -35.67
CA ASN A 273 -1.78 27.27 -35.12
C ASN A 273 -1.55 27.08 -33.61
N LEU A 274 -2.22 26.15 -32.95
CA LEU A 274 -2.05 25.97 -31.52
C LEU A 274 -0.91 24.98 -31.23
N LEU A 275 0.13 25.45 -30.56
CA LEU A 275 1.27 24.66 -30.12
C LEU A 275 0.95 23.96 -28.79
N ASP A 276 0.60 22.68 -28.86
CA ASP A 276 0.29 21.85 -27.70
C ASP A 276 1.45 20.87 -27.40
N LEU A 277 1.66 20.59 -26.12
CA LEU A 277 2.66 19.64 -25.64
C LEU A 277 1.99 18.31 -25.34
N LEU A 278 2.21 17.33 -26.23
CA LEU A 278 1.65 16.00 -26.05
C LEU A 278 2.47 15.19 -25.05
N GLY A 279 1.91 15.02 -23.86
CA GLY A 279 2.52 14.29 -22.77
C GLY A 279 2.00 12.87 -22.54
N TYR A 280 0.87 12.47 -23.12
CA TYR A 280 0.18 11.26 -22.66
C TYR A 280 0.92 9.96 -23.00
N ASP A 281 1.59 9.88 -24.16
CA ASP A 281 2.30 8.68 -24.63
C ASP A 281 3.84 8.81 -24.63
N SER A 282 4.39 9.88 -24.05
CA SER A 282 5.85 10.04 -24.06
C SER A 282 6.48 9.00 -23.13
N MET A 283 7.51 8.35 -23.66
CA MET A 283 8.30 7.37 -22.92
C MET A 283 8.91 7.99 -21.66
N LEU A 284 8.89 7.24 -20.56
CA LEU A 284 9.48 7.63 -19.28
C LEU A 284 10.73 6.80 -19.02
N THR A 285 11.60 7.27 -18.15
CA THR A 285 12.74 6.52 -17.62
C THR A 285 12.49 6.27 -16.14
N ARG A 286 12.55 4.99 -15.72
CA ARG A 286 12.34 4.60 -14.32
C ARG A 286 13.67 4.49 -13.58
N TRP A 287 13.73 5.02 -12.37
CA TRP A 287 14.84 4.92 -11.44
C TRP A 287 14.35 4.40 -10.10
N SER A 288 15.07 3.46 -9.51
CA SER A 288 14.69 2.83 -8.24
C SER A 288 15.89 2.73 -7.29
N LEU A 289 15.65 2.93 -5.99
CA LEU A 289 16.68 3.01 -4.95
C LEU A 289 17.52 1.72 -4.85
N ASP A 290 16.88 0.59 -5.14
CA ASP A 290 17.46 -0.77 -5.17
C ASP A 290 18.44 -0.99 -6.33
N SER A 291 18.46 -0.09 -7.31
CA SER A 291 19.17 -0.28 -8.58
C SER A 291 20.60 0.28 -8.59
N GLY A 292 21.20 0.49 -7.41
CA GLY A 292 22.60 0.88 -7.23
C GLY A 292 22.84 2.39 -7.08
N ASP A 293 24.11 2.78 -6.91
CA ASP A 293 24.52 4.14 -6.53
C ASP A 293 24.14 5.20 -7.57
N HIS A 294 24.22 4.86 -8.85
CA HIS A 294 23.84 5.79 -9.92
C HIS A 294 22.35 6.15 -9.87
N ALA A 295 21.48 5.17 -9.68
CA ALA A 295 20.04 5.40 -9.55
C ALA A 295 19.71 6.23 -8.30
N ARG A 296 20.37 5.93 -7.17
CA ARG A 296 20.24 6.72 -5.93
C ARG A 296 20.61 8.19 -6.13
N GLU A 297 21.69 8.46 -6.84
CA GLU A 297 22.14 9.82 -7.14
C GLU A 297 21.14 10.57 -8.05
N ILE A 298 20.57 9.91 -9.06
CA ILE A 298 19.54 10.50 -9.91
C ILE A 298 18.28 10.82 -9.09
N ILE A 299 17.79 9.88 -8.30
CA ILE A 299 16.62 10.08 -7.42
C ILE A 299 16.86 11.29 -6.50
N ARG A 300 18.04 11.36 -5.87
CA ARG A 300 18.42 12.47 -4.99
C ARG A 300 18.36 13.81 -5.73
N ARG A 301 19.01 13.92 -6.91
CA ARG A 301 19.03 15.15 -7.70
C ARG A 301 17.64 15.57 -8.18
N ARG A 302 16.81 14.63 -8.62
CA ARG A 302 15.44 14.93 -9.07
C ARG A 302 14.55 15.39 -7.92
N ARG A 303 14.68 14.77 -6.76
CA ARG A 303 13.98 15.22 -5.55
C ARG A 303 14.42 16.61 -5.13
N GLU A 304 15.72 16.89 -5.12
CA GLU A 304 16.25 18.22 -4.80
C GLU A 304 15.73 19.29 -5.76
N LEU A 305 15.70 18.99 -7.06
CA LEU A 305 15.08 19.87 -8.05
C LEU A 305 13.60 20.12 -7.75
N PHE A 306 12.82 19.05 -7.53
CA PHE A 306 11.40 19.16 -7.21
C PHE A 306 11.15 20.02 -5.97
N GLU A 307 11.84 19.73 -4.86
CA GLU A 307 11.66 20.47 -3.61
C GLU A 307 12.09 21.94 -3.75
N THR A 308 13.15 22.22 -4.51
CA THR A 308 13.57 23.61 -4.80
C THR A 308 12.47 24.38 -5.52
N LEU A 309 11.89 23.78 -6.58
CA LEU A 309 10.81 24.41 -7.34
C LEU A 309 9.52 24.50 -6.52
N TRP A 310 9.19 23.46 -5.76
CA TRP A 310 8.01 23.39 -4.89
C TRP A 310 8.00 24.50 -3.83
N ASN A 311 9.16 24.78 -3.24
CA ASN A 311 9.28 25.77 -2.17
C ASN A 311 9.14 27.22 -2.65
N VAL A 312 9.45 27.50 -3.92
CA VAL A 312 9.24 28.83 -4.53
C VAL A 312 7.91 28.94 -5.26
N ALA A 313 7.25 27.81 -5.54
CA ALA A 313 5.92 27.77 -6.12
C ALA A 313 4.85 28.28 -5.13
N HIS A 314 3.77 28.81 -5.66
CA HIS A 314 2.63 29.26 -4.87
C HIS A 314 1.45 28.31 -5.00
N GLU A 315 0.52 28.35 -4.05
CA GLU A 315 -0.69 27.53 -4.09
C GLU A 315 -1.52 27.85 -5.34
N LEU A 316 -2.15 26.81 -5.90
CA LEU A 316 -3.13 26.97 -6.96
C LEU A 316 -4.32 27.74 -6.38
N THR A 317 -4.56 28.96 -6.87
CA THR A 317 -5.72 29.74 -6.43
C THR A 317 -6.97 29.13 -7.04
N PRO A 318 -8.01 28.81 -6.26
CA PRO A 318 -9.24 28.26 -6.80
C PRO A 318 -9.87 29.25 -7.79
N THR A 319 -10.17 28.78 -9.00
CA THR A 319 -10.93 29.55 -9.97
C THR A 319 -12.32 29.80 -9.39
N PRO A 320 -12.78 31.07 -9.26
CA PRO A 320 -14.11 31.33 -8.75
C PRO A 320 -15.14 30.63 -9.66
N SER A 321 -15.95 29.76 -9.07
CA SER A 321 -17.07 29.11 -9.75
C SER A 321 -17.96 30.20 -10.36
N LEU A 322 -18.17 30.16 -11.68
CA LEU A 322 -19.15 30.99 -12.36
C LEU A 322 -20.49 30.90 -11.61
N PRO A 323 -21.16 32.03 -11.30
CA PRO A 323 -22.47 32.00 -10.66
C PRO A 323 -23.42 31.19 -11.53
N GLY A 324 -24.06 30.20 -10.91
CA GLY A 324 -25.03 29.32 -11.56
C GLY A 324 -26.03 30.14 -12.38
N ARG A 325 -26.21 29.73 -13.63
CA ARG A 325 -27.22 30.29 -14.53
C ARG A 325 -28.56 30.31 -13.79
N PRO A 326 -29.27 31.45 -13.68
CA PRO A 326 -30.53 31.49 -12.97
C PRO A 326 -31.51 30.54 -13.67
N ASP A 327 -32.11 29.65 -12.88
CA ASP A 327 -33.18 28.77 -13.31
C ASP A 327 -34.27 29.62 -13.95
N ALA A 328 -34.51 29.37 -15.24
CA ALA A 328 -35.65 29.92 -15.94
C ALA A 328 -36.92 29.33 -15.31
N SER A 329 -37.64 30.17 -14.58
CA SER A 329 -39.04 29.95 -14.22
C SER A 329 -39.94 30.20 -15.41
#